data_AF-A0AAX4NF56-F1
#
_entry.id   AF-A0AAX4NF56-F1
#
_cell.length_a   1.000
_cell.length_b   1.000
_cell.length_c   1.000
_cell.angle_alpha   90.00
_cell.angle_beta   90.00
_cell.angle_gamma   90.00
#
_symmetry.space_group_name_H-M   'P 1'
#
loop_
_entity.id
_entity.type
_entity.pdbx_description
1 polymer ?
#
loop_
_entity_poly.entity_id
_entity_poly.type
_entity_poly.pdbx_seq_one_letter_code
_entity_poly.pdbx_strand_id
1 'polypeptide(L)'
;MNEDDISKILDRLKCVGMKATRLDRYIIAKAWGIYYAIWALSILLFSGLPYLFYLIKQPFIQTVAFLVSYLVIIVSASYITGLVFSKAARLSKLNSVLKMDSKREPERNSWIGLSIFIAIIIAIVIIGSDVLLNSIGSLVAAAIFILIAIYVYSMIKKSLGRVPLEGLIAVSAFIFSAVGGWLSVLIFHSSEYYGDFWIPTIITWFLASFISLFNATNAISDADTQEGCN
;
A
#
# COMPACT_ATOMS: atom_id res chain seq x y z
N MET A 1 30.33 -7.24 40.71
CA MET A 1 30.07 -7.31 39.26
C MET A 1 31.18 -6.51 38.60
N ASN A 2 32.03 -7.15 37.80
CA ASN A 2 33.22 -6.50 37.26
C ASN A 2 32.84 -5.59 36.07
N GLU A 3 33.62 -4.55 35.76
CA GLU A 3 33.38 -3.71 34.56
C GLU A 3 33.32 -4.55 33.27
N ASP A 4 34.10 -5.63 33.20
CA ASP A 4 34.10 -6.60 32.10
C ASP A 4 32.81 -7.44 32.00
N ASP A 5 32.09 -7.64 33.10
CA ASP A 5 30.80 -8.33 33.07
C ASP A 5 29.71 -7.39 32.55
N ILE A 6 29.79 -6.11 32.92
CA ILE A 6 28.86 -5.07 32.48
C ILE A 6 28.98 -4.84 30.97
N SER A 7 30.21 -4.78 30.44
CA SER A 7 30.45 -4.61 29.00
C SER A 7 29.92 -5.79 28.17
N LYS A 8 30.17 -7.03 28.62
CA LYS A 8 29.64 -8.25 27.99
C LYS A 8 28.11 -8.32 28.00
N ILE A 9 27.48 -7.89 29.10
CA ILE A 9 26.01 -7.81 29.19
C ILE A 9 25.46 -6.75 28.24
N LEU A 10 26.10 -5.57 28.16
CA LEU A 10 25.73 -4.50 27.23
C LEU A 10 25.84 -4.94 25.76
N ASP A 11 26.89 -5.67 25.39
CA ASP A 11 27.07 -6.14 24.02
C ASP A 11 26.09 -7.26 23.65
N ARG A 12 25.75 -8.17 24.59
CA ARG A 12 24.63 -9.11 24.41
C ARG A 12 23.30 -8.40 24.24
N LEU A 13 23.00 -7.39 25.06
CA LEU A 13 21.78 -6.59 24.95
C LEU A 13 21.69 -5.86 23.60
N LYS A 14 22.80 -5.29 23.12
CA LYS A 14 22.87 -4.69 21.78
C LYS A 14 22.64 -5.73 20.68
N CYS A 15 23.25 -6.91 20.77
CA CYS A 15 23.06 -7.96 19.76
C CYS A 15 21.59 -8.44 19.70
N VAL A 16 20.95 -8.67 20.86
CA VAL A 16 19.52 -9.04 20.93
C VAL A 16 18.63 -7.91 20.41
N GLY A 17 18.94 -6.66 20.76
CA GLY A 17 18.26 -5.48 20.24
C GLY A 17 18.33 -5.37 18.72
N MET A 18 19.51 -5.59 18.13
CA MET A 18 19.71 -5.61 16.68
C MET A 18 18.96 -6.75 15.99
N LYS A 19 19.01 -7.97 16.52
CA LYS A 19 18.30 -9.12 15.93
C LYS A 19 16.80 -8.87 15.83
N ALA A 20 16.20 -8.36 16.90
CA ALA A 20 14.76 -8.20 16.90
C ALA A 20 14.28 -6.92 16.19
N THR A 21 15.12 -5.87 16.07
CA THR A 21 14.80 -4.76 15.14
C THR A 21 14.91 -5.18 13.67
N ARG A 22 15.80 -6.12 13.32
CA ARG A 22 15.83 -6.72 11.97
C ARG A 22 14.60 -7.56 11.69
N LEU A 23 14.16 -8.38 12.65
CA LEU A 23 12.92 -9.17 12.51
C LEU A 23 11.69 -8.28 12.31
N ASP A 24 11.57 -7.19 13.06
CA ASP A 24 10.46 -6.24 12.88
C ASP A 24 10.51 -5.59 11.48
N ARG A 25 11.70 -5.18 11.01
CA ARG A 25 11.88 -4.66 9.65
C ARG A 25 11.52 -5.70 8.58
N TYR A 26 11.90 -6.96 8.77
CA TYR A 26 11.53 -8.06 7.88
C TYR A 26 10.01 -8.20 7.76
N ILE A 27 9.31 -8.29 8.89
CA ILE A 27 7.86 -8.47 8.92
C ILE A 27 7.15 -7.30 8.25
N ILE A 28 7.60 -6.06 8.51
CA ILE A 28 7.02 -4.85 7.93
C ILE A 28 7.32 -4.77 6.42
N ALA A 29 8.54 -5.04 5.99
CA ALA A 29 8.89 -5.06 4.56
C ALA A 29 8.07 -6.11 3.80
N LYS A 30 7.92 -7.31 4.35
CA LYS A 30 7.08 -8.36 3.78
C LYS A 30 5.60 -7.94 3.68
N ALA A 31 5.08 -7.26 4.71
CA ALA A 31 3.72 -6.74 4.70
C ALA A 31 3.51 -5.68 3.60
N TRP A 32 4.47 -4.77 3.43
CA TRP A 32 4.43 -3.77 2.34
C TRP A 32 4.57 -4.42 0.96
N GLY A 33 5.42 -5.43 0.80
CA GLY A 33 5.51 -6.19 -0.45
C GLY A 33 4.18 -6.80 -0.85
N ILE A 34 3.51 -7.50 0.07
CA ILE A 34 2.19 -8.09 -0.17
C ILE A 34 1.14 -7.00 -0.44
N TYR A 35 1.19 -5.88 0.29
CA TYR A 35 0.31 -4.72 0.03
C TYR A 35 0.46 -4.21 -1.41
N TYR A 36 1.69 -3.98 -1.88
CA TYR A 36 1.91 -3.50 -3.24
C TYR A 36 1.38 -4.49 -4.29
N ALA A 37 1.54 -5.80 -4.07
CA ALA A 37 0.99 -6.81 -4.98
C ALA A 37 -0.55 -6.80 -5.04
N ILE A 38 -1.22 -6.75 -3.89
CA ILE A 38 -2.70 -6.73 -3.81
C ILE A 38 -3.24 -5.51 -4.56
N TRP A 39 -2.66 -4.34 -4.32
CA TRP A 39 -3.11 -3.11 -4.93
C TRP A 39 -2.70 -2.99 -6.40
N ALA A 40 -1.54 -3.53 -6.82
CA ALA A 40 -1.19 -3.63 -8.24
C ALA A 40 -2.23 -4.47 -9.00
N LEU A 41 -2.63 -5.62 -8.45
CA LEU A 41 -3.68 -6.46 -9.01
C LEU A 41 -5.04 -5.73 -9.02
N SER A 42 -5.35 -5.00 -7.95
CA SER A 42 -6.60 -4.23 -7.87
C SER A 42 -6.64 -3.12 -8.93
N ILE A 43 -5.54 -2.40 -9.13
CA ILE A 43 -5.41 -1.35 -10.16
C ILE A 43 -5.50 -1.98 -11.56
N LEU A 44 -4.87 -3.13 -11.80
CA LEU A 44 -5.03 -3.90 -13.05
C LEU A 44 -6.49 -4.24 -13.32
N LEU A 45 -7.24 -4.67 -12.30
CA LEU A 45 -8.66 -4.96 -12.44
C LEU A 45 -9.47 -3.69 -12.70
N PHE A 46 -9.18 -2.57 -12.02
CA PHE A 46 -9.85 -1.29 -12.29
C PHE A 46 -9.54 -0.73 -13.68
N SER A 47 -8.34 -0.95 -14.22
CA SER A 47 -8.02 -0.52 -15.58
C SER A 47 -8.55 -1.50 -16.63
N GLY A 48 -8.62 -2.80 -16.33
CA GLY A 48 -8.95 -3.85 -17.29
C GLY A 48 -10.44 -4.19 -17.40
N LEU A 49 -11.19 -4.19 -16.29
CA LEU A 49 -12.62 -4.51 -16.29
C LEU A 49 -13.50 -3.58 -17.14
N PRO A 50 -13.24 -2.26 -17.26
CA PRO A 50 -14.01 -1.41 -18.16
C PRO A 50 -14.14 -1.98 -19.57
N TYR A 51 -13.05 -2.49 -20.15
CA TYR A 51 -13.03 -3.07 -21.50
C TYR A 51 -13.98 -4.28 -21.64
N LEU A 52 -14.13 -5.08 -20.59
CA LEU A 52 -15.07 -6.20 -20.58
C LEU A 52 -16.52 -5.72 -20.44
N PHE A 53 -16.75 -4.69 -19.63
CA PHE A 53 -18.11 -4.14 -19.42
C PHE A 53 -18.63 -3.36 -20.63
N TYR A 54 -17.76 -2.78 -21.47
CA TYR A 54 -18.17 -2.19 -22.75
C TYR A 54 -18.78 -3.21 -23.72
N LEU A 55 -18.63 -4.52 -23.50
CA LEU A 55 -19.33 -5.56 -24.26
C LEU A 55 -20.82 -5.70 -23.86
N ILE A 56 -21.20 -5.16 -22.70
CA ILE A 56 -22.59 -5.19 -22.19
C ILE A 56 -23.38 -4.07 -22.84
N LYS A 57 -24.29 -4.41 -23.74
CA LYS A 57 -25.08 -3.42 -24.51
C LYS A 57 -26.14 -2.66 -23.70
N GLN A 58 -26.55 -3.18 -22.54
CA GLN A 58 -27.55 -2.52 -21.69
C GLN A 58 -26.87 -1.59 -20.67
N PRO A 59 -27.07 -0.26 -20.76
CA PRO A 59 -26.37 0.71 -19.91
C PRO A 59 -26.60 0.49 -18.41
N PHE A 60 -27.83 0.16 -18.01
CA PHE A 60 -28.15 -0.10 -16.61
C PHE A 60 -27.36 -1.31 -16.06
N ILE A 61 -27.33 -2.43 -16.80
CA ILE A 61 -26.59 -3.63 -16.41
C ILE A 61 -25.09 -3.34 -16.37
N GLN A 62 -24.60 -2.55 -17.33
CA GLN A 62 -23.20 -2.12 -17.38
C GLN A 62 -22.81 -1.32 -16.13
N THR A 63 -23.58 -0.29 -15.75
CA THR A 63 -23.33 0.51 -14.53
C THR A 63 -23.39 -0.34 -13.26
N VAL A 64 -24.36 -1.25 -13.15
CA VAL A 64 -24.44 -2.16 -12.00
C VAL A 64 -23.23 -3.09 -11.93
N ALA A 65 -22.78 -3.62 -13.07
CA ALA A 65 -21.58 -4.46 -13.14
C ALA A 65 -20.32 -3.69 -12.72
N PHE A 66 -20.17 -2.43 -13.15
CA PHE A 66 -19.09 -1.54 -12.70
C PHE A 66 -19.10 -1.37 -11.18
N LEU A 67 -20.24 -0.97 -10.60
CA LEU A 67 -20.35 -0.72 -9.16
C LEU A 67 -20.06 -1.97 -8.33
N VAL A 68 -20.66 -3.10 -8.68
CA VAL A 68 -20.52 -4.36 -7.92
C VAL A 68 -19.09 -4.86 -8.01
N SER A 69 -18.50 -4.91 -9.21
CA SER A 69 -17.13 -5.43 -9.37
C SER A 69 -16.12 -4.57 -8.63
N TYR A 70 -16.22 -3.24 -8.73
CA TYR A 70 -15.28 -2.34 -8.08
C TYR A 70 -15.42 -2.37 -6.56
N LEU A 71 -16.66 -2.44 -6.04
CA LEU A 71 -16.91 -2.62 -4.62
C LEU A 71 -16.29 -3.92 -4.11
N VAL A 72 -16.46 -5.03 -4.83
CA VAL A 72 -15.87 -6.33 -4.48
C VAL A 72 -14.35 -6.25 -4.46
N ILE A 73 -13.73 -5.60 -5.44
CA ILE A 73 -12.27 -5.43 -5.50
C ILE A 73 -11.78 -4.65 -4.28
N ILE A 74 -12.40 -3.52 -3.94
CA ILE A 74 -11.96 -2.68 -2.82
C ILE A 74 -12.14 -3.40 -1.50
N VAL A 75 -13.31 -3.98 -1.27
CA VAL A 75 -13.60 -4.70 -0.03
C VAL A 75 -12.59 -5.83 0.14
N SER A 76 -12.34 -6.60 -0.92
CA SER A 76 -11.38 -7.71 -0.89
C SER A 76 -9.95 -7.21 -0.67
N ALA A 77 -9.49 -6.21 -1.42
CA ALA A 77 -8.15 -5.64 -1.31
C ALA A 77 -7.91 -5.04 0.08
N SER A 78 -8.88 -4.30 0.61
CA SER A 78 -8.83 -3.69 1.94
C SER A 78 -8.86 -4.74 3.03
N TYR A 79 -9.69 -5.77 2.90
CA TYR A 79 -9.77 -6.88 3.84
C TYR A 79 -8.44 -7.65 3.91
N ILE A 80 -7.88 -8.04 2.76
CA ILE A 80 -6.59 -8.75 2.71
C ILE A 80 -5.46 -7.86 3.24
N THR A 81 -5.44 -6.57 2.85
CA THR A 81 -4.49 -5.58 3.40
C THR A 81 -4.58 -5.52 4.93
N GLY A 82 -5.79 -5.43 5.48
CA GLY A 82 -6.04 -5.43 6.91
C GLY A 82 -5.57 -6.71 7.61
N LEU A 83 -5.79 -7.88 6.99
CA LEU A 83 -5.27 -9.16 7.50
C LEU A 83 -3.74 -9.20 7.52
N VAL A 84 -3.09 -8.71 6.47
CA VAL A 84 -1.62 -8.70 6.37
C VAL A 84 -1.01 -7.79 7.44
N PHE A 85 -1.49 -6.56 7.56
CA PHE A 85 -0.96 -5.61 8.55
C PHE A 85 -1.36 -5.98 9.99
N SER A 86 -2.53 -6.56 10.22
CA SER A 86 -2.90 -7.03 11.56
C SER A 86 -2.03 -8.21 12.02
N LYS A 87 -1.69 -9.14 11.12
CA LYS A 87 -0.73 -10.21 11.42
C LYS A 87 0.66 -9.64 11.70
N ALA A 88 1.12 -8.70 10.87
CA ALA A 88 2.40 -8.01 11.07
C ALA A 88 2.45 -7.27 12.43
N ALA A 89 1.38 -6.56 12.79
CA ALA A 89 1.26 -5.86 14.06
C ALA A 89 1.21 -6.81 15.26
N ARG A 90 0.52 -7.95 15.15
CA ARG A 90 0.49 -8.98 16.21
C ARG A 90 1.87 -9.59 16.43
N LEU A 91 2.60 -9.89 15.36
CA LEU A 91 3.97 -10.40 15.44
C LEU A 91 4.92 -9.38 16.07
N SER A 92 4.83 -8.11 15.67
CA SER A 92 5.62 -7.03 16.27
C SER A 92 5.27 -6.80 17.76
N LYS A 93 3.99 -6.87 18.13
CA LYS A 93 3.55 -6.77 19.54
C LYS A 93 4.01 -7.96 20.38
N LEU A 94 4.00 -9.18 19.83
CA LEU A 94 4.54 -10.34 20.52
C LEU A 94 6.04 -10.15 20.83
N ASN A 95 6.78 -9.60 19.87
CA ASN A 95 8.19 -9.28 20.00
C ASN A 95 8.44 -8.16 21.04
N SER A 96 7.57 -7.15 21.12
CA SER A 96 7.68 -6.06 22.11
C SER A 96 7.33 -6.52 23.53
N VAL A 97 6.34 -7.41 23.67
CA VAL A 97 5.96 -8.02 24.97
C VAL A 97 7.10 -8.90 25.50
N LEU A 98 7.74 -9.69 24.63
CA LEU A 98 8.94 -10.47 24.99
C LEU A 98 10.13 -9.59 25.42
N LYS A 99 10.15 -8.32 25.00
CA LYS A 99 11.20 -7.35 25.33
C LYS A 99 10.90 -6.44 26.52
N MET A 100 9.76 -6.62 27.20
CA MET A 100 9.28 -5.68 28.24
C MET A 100 9.24 -4.21 27.76
N ASP A 101 9.12 -3.98 26.46
CA ASP A 101 9.11 -2.62 25.90
C ASP A 101 7.65 -2.18 25.79
N SER A 102 7.17 -1.43 26.78
CA SER A 102 5.76 -1.07 26.98
C SER A 102 5.25 0.04 26.04
N LYS A 103 6.01 0.42 25.01
CA LYS A 103 5.68 1.60 24.19
C LYS A 103 5.27 1.22 22.78
N ARG A 104 3.96 1.07 22.59
CA ARG A 104 3.15 1.75 21.55
C ARG A 104 1.73 1.20 21.59
N GLU A 105 0.82 1.97 22.19
CA GLU A 105 -0.58 1.79 21.89
C GLU A 105 -0.80 2.05 20.39
N PRO A 106 -1.38 1.12 19.63
CA PRO A 106 -1.82 1.42 18.28
C PRO A 106 -2.97 2.41 18.39
N GLU A 107 -2.69 3.70 18.14
CA GLU A 107 -3.71 4.73 18.08
C GLU A 107 -4.82 4.28 17.13
N ARG A 108 -6.02 4.21 17.72
CA ARG A 108 -7.30 3.85 17.15
C ARG A 108 -7.76 4.90 16.12
N ASN A 109 -7.01 5.09 15.03
CA ASN A 109 -7.43 5.94 13.91
C ASN A 109 -8.30 5.18 12.89
N SER A 110 -9.29 4.44 13.41
CA SER A 110 -10.28 3.70 12.62
C SER A 110 -11.14 4.60 11.73
N TRP A 111 -11.28 5.87 12.09
CA TRP A 111 -12.10 6.84 11.36
C TRP A 111 -11.44 7.35 10.08
N ILE A 112 -10.11 7.46 10.06
CA ILE A 112 -9.36 7.96 8.89
C ILE A 112 -9.32 6.90 7.79
N GLY A 113 -9.18 5.61 8.16
CA GLY A 113 -9.30 4.50 7.21
C GLY A 113 -10.70 4.40 6.61
N LEU A 114 -11.74 4.63 7.42
CA LEU A 114 -13.13 4.67 6.97
C LEU A 114 -13.38 5.85 6.01
N SER A 115 -12.84 7.05 6.30
CA SER A 115 -13.01 8.21 5.40
C SER A 115 -12.31 8.03 4.06
N ILE A 116 -11.16 7.34 4.04
CA ILE A 116 -10.45 7.01 2.79
C ILE A 116 -11.23 5.97 1.99
N PHE A 117 -11.75 4.94 2.66
CA PHE A 117 -12.60 3.93 2.03
C PHE A 117 -13.87 4.56 1.42
N ILE A 118 -14.51 5.46 2.16
CA ILE A 118 -15.67 6.23 1.66
C ILE A 118 -15.27 7.13 0.49
N ALA A 119 -14.11 7.80 0.54
CA ALA A 119 -13.63 8.64 -0.54
C ALA A 119 -13.34 7.82 -1.82
N ILE A 120 -12.81 6.60 -1.69
CA ILE A 120 -12.60 5.68 -2.82
C ILE A 120 -13.95 5.26 -3.41
N ILE A 121 -14.95 4.94 -2.57
CA ILE A 121 -16.31 4.61 -3.05
C ILE A 121 -16.92 5.80 -3.78
N ILE A 122 -16.78 7.02 -3.26
CA ILE A 122 -17.27 8.24 -3.91
C ILE A 122 -16.56 8.44 -5.25
N ALA A 123 -15.23 8.28 -5.31
CA ALA A 123 -14.49 8.37 -6.57
C ALA A 123 -15.00 7.36 -7.61
N ILE A 124 -15.39 6.16 -7.18
CA ILE A 124 -15.90 5.11 -8.07
C ILE A 124 -17.33 5.34 -8.49
N VAL A 125 -18.19 5.84 -7.60
CA VAL A 125 -19.55 6.26 -7.97
C VAL A 125 -19.49 7.40 -8.97
N ILE A 126 -18.57 8.35 -8.78
CA ILE A 126 -18.28 9.39 -9.76
C ILE A 126 -17.83 8.73 -11.07
N ILE A 127 -16.84 7.83 -11.06
CA ILE A 127 -16.31 7.06 -12.23
C ILE A 127 -17.30 6.07 -12.88
N GLY A 128 -18.39 5.70 -12.22
CA GLY A 128 -19.43 4.81 -12.76
C GLY A 128 -20.66 5.54 -13.31
N SER A 129 -20.84 6.82 -12.97
CA SER A 129 -21.97 7.62 -13.44
C SER A 129 -21.54 8.47 -14.64
N ASP A 130 -22.32 8.44 -15.73
CA ASP A 130 -22.13 9.25 -16.97
C ASP A 130 -21.93 10.77 -16.75
N VAL A 131 -22.05 11.25 -15.50
CA VAL A 131 -21.66 12.58 -15.04
C VAL A 131 -20.16 12.88 -15.27
N LEU A 132 -19.35 11.86 -15.56
CA LEU A 132 -17.88 11.90 -15.75
C LEU A 132 -17.32 12.61 -16.96
N LEU A 133 -18.12 12.88 -17.97
CA LEU A 133 -17.61 13.56 -19.16
C LEU A 133 -17.39 15.07 -18.92
N ASN A 134 -17.69 15.57 -17.72
CA ASN A 134 -17.37 16.94 -17.32
C ASN A 134 -16.04 17.02 -16.56
N SER A 135 -15.19 17.98 -16.95
CA SER A 135 -13.87 18.31 -16.38
C SER A 135 -13.80 18.39 -14.85
N ILE A 136 -14.92 18.66 -14.17
CA ILE A 136 -14.99 18.78 -12.71
C ILE A 136 -14.98 17.40 -12.03
N GLY A 137 -15.68 16.40 -12.58
CA GLY A 137 -15.75 15.06 -11.98
C GLY A 137 -14.41 14.33 -12.01
N SER A 138 -13.70 14.44 -13.14
CA SER A 138 -12.35 13.90 -13.29
C SER A 138 -11.33 14.60 -12.37
N LEU A 139 -11.47 15.91 -12.15
CA LEU A 139 -10.63 16.67 -11.21
C LEU A 139 -10.83 16.19 -9.77
N VAL A 140 -12.08 16.00 -9.35
CA VAL A 140 -12.41 15.49 -8.00
C VAL A 140 -11.84 14.10 -7.80
N ALA A 141 -11.97 13.21 -8.78
CA ALA A 141 -11.40 11.87 -8.72
C ALA A 141 -9.86 11.91 -8.61
N ALA A 142 -9.18 12.73 -9.41
CA ALA A 142 -7.73 12.90 -9.33
C ALA A 142 -7.28 13.46 -7.97
N ALA A 143 -7.99 14.44 -7.43
CA ALA A 143 -7.71 14.98 -6.10
C ALA A 143 -7.84 13.91 -4.99
N ILE A 144 -8.88 13.08 -5.06
CA ILE A 144 -9.07 11.96 -4.12
C ILE A 144 -7.90 10.96 -4.24
N PHE A 145 -7.49 10.59 -5.46
CA PHE A 145 -6.35 9.70 -5.67
C PHE A 145 -5.05 10.29 -5.11
N ILE A 146 -4.79 11.58 -5.31
CA ILE A 146 -3.62 12.25 -4.73
C ILE A 146 -3.67 12.22 -3.19
N LEU A 147 -4.83 12.47 -2.59
CA LEU A 147 -4.98 12.39 -1.12
C LEU A 147 -4.68 10.97 -0.59
N ILE A 148 -5.14 9.94 -1.31
CA ILE A 148 -4.81 8.54 -0.99
C ILE A 148 -3.31 8.31 -1.06
N ALA A 149 -2.65 8.81 -2.11
CA ALA A 149 -1.21 8.67 -2.29
C ALA A 149 -0.41 9.33 -1.14
N ILE A 150 -0.81 10.54 -0.73
CA ILE A 150 -0.22 11.26 0.41
C ILE A 150 -0.43 10.50 1.72
N TYR A 151 -1.62 9.93 1.92
CA TYR A 151 -1.90 9.12 3.11
C TYR A 151 -1.04 7.87 3.16
N VAL A 152 -0.97 7.11 2.05
CA VAL A 152 -0.14 5.91 1.95
C VAL A 152 1.32 6.26 2.23
N TYR A 153 1.84 7.34 1.64
CA TYR A 153 3.19 7.84 1.91
C TYR A 153 3.42 8.13 3.41
N SER A 154 2.48 8.81 4.05
CA SER A 154 2.55 9.12 5.49
C SER A 154 2.58 7.84 6.33
N MET A 155 1.77 6.84 5.98
CA MET A 155 1.72 5.55 6.68
C MET A 155 3.02 4.74 6.49
N ILE A 156 3.61 4.74 5.29
CA ILE A 156 4.93 4.14 5.04
C ILE A 156 5.98 4.80 5.92
N LYS A 157 6.03 6.14 5.92
CA LYS A 157 6.99 6.91 6.71
C LYS A 157 6.86 6.65 8.21
N LYS A 158 5.64 6.57 8.73
CA LYS A 158 5.37 6.24 10.15
C LYS A 158 5.81 4.82 10.49
N SER A 159 5.63 3.86 9.58
CA SER A 159 5.88 2.43 9.83
C SER A 159 7.37 2.07 9.73
N LEU A 160 8.09 2.66 8.77
CA LEU A 160 9.49 2.33 8.47
C LEU A 160 10.49 3.41 8.93
N GLY A 161 10.01 4.57 9.39
CA GLY A 161 10.82 5.73 9.77
C GLY A 161 11.37 6.49 8.56
N ARG A 162 12.10 5.79 7.67
CA ARG A 162 12.49 6.28 6.34
C ARG A 162 11.64 5.60 5.29
N VAL A 163 11.15 6.37 4.31
CA VAL A 163 10.40 5.81 3.19
C VAL A 163 11.40 5.07 2.30
N PRO A 164 11.19 3.76 2.07
CA PRO A 164 12.09 3.01 1.22
C PRO A 164 11.86 3.42 -0.25
N LEU A 165 12.87 3.23 -1.09
CA LEU A 165 12.84 3.71 -2.48
C LEU A 165 11.63 3.16 -3.25
N GLU A 166 11.27 1.89 -3.02
CA GLU A 166 10.11 1.28 -3.64
C GLU A 166 8.79 2.01 -3.33
N GLY A 167 8.64 2.52 -2.10
CA GLY A 167 7.45 3.27 -1.71
C GLY A 167 7.40 4.66 -2.36
N LEU A 168 8.54 5.32 -2.53
CA LEU A 168 8.65 6.58 -3.27
C LEU A 168 8.28 6.40 -4.74
N ILE A 169 8.83 5.38 -5.39
CA ILE A 169 8.56 5.11 -6.81
C ILE A 169 7.09 4.73 -7.01
N ALA A 170 6.52 3.86 -6.15
CA ALA A 170 5.12 3.46 -6.22
C ALA A 170 4.14 4.65 -6.06
N VAL A 171 4.37 5.51 -5.06
CA VAL A 171 3.56 6.71 -4.83
C VAL A 171 3.70 7.71 -5.99
N SER A 172 4.91 7.87 -6.53
CA SER A 172 5.17 8.81 -7.63
C SER A 172 4.49 8.35 -8.92
N ALA A 173 4.56 7.05 -9.24
CA ALA A 173 3.85 6.48 -10.37
C ALA A 173 2.34 6.65 -10.20
N PHE A 174 1.80 6.42 -9.00
CA PHE A 174 0.38 6.58 -8.73
C PHE A 174 -0.09 8.04 -8.92
N ILE A 175 0.68 9.02 -8.43
CA ILE A 175 0.39 10.45 -8.66
C ILE A 175 0.47 10.78 -10.15
N PHE A 176 1.48 10.28 -10.85
CA PHE A 176 1.61 10.47 -12.29
C PHE A 176 0.40 9.91 -13.04
N SER A 177 -0.08 8.71 -12.71
CA SER A 177 -1.28 8.12 -13.31
C SER A 177 -2.55 8.90 -12.99
N ALA A 178 -2.71 9.39 -11.76
CA ALA A 178 -3.86 10.20 -11.37
C ALA A 178 -3.92 11.53 -12.12
N VAL A 179 -2.77 12.22 -12.23
CA VAL A 179 -2.67 13.50 -12.96
C VAL A 179 -2.76 13.29 -14.47
N GLY A 180 -2.07 12.28 -15.01
CA GLY A 180 -2.09 11.93 -16.43
C GLY A 180 -3.48 11.51 -16.89
N GLY A 181 -4.18 10.70 -16.10
CA GLY A 181 -5.57 10.32 -16.36
C GLY A 181 -6.49 11.54 -16.41
N TRP A 182 -6.35 12.49 -15.48
CA TRP A 182 -7.11 13.75 -15.51
C TRP A 182 -6.78 14.64 -16.72
N LEU A 183 -5.49 14.84 -17.00
CA LEU A 183 -5.04 15.62 -18.17
C LEU A 183 -5.53 15.00 -19.48
N SER A 184 -5.61 13.67 -19.55
CA SER A 184 -6.08 12.98 -20.74
C SER A 184 -7.54 13.32 -21.09
N VAL A 185 -8.39 13.39 -20.06
CA VAL A 185 -9.79 13.78 -20.19
C VAL A 185 -9.91 15.25 -20.59
N LEU A 186 -9.07 16.14 -20.04
CA LEU A 186 -9.10 17.58 -20.36
C LEU A 186 -8.61 17.92 -21.76
N ILE A 187 -7.49 17.32 -22.18
CA ILE A 187 -6.79 17.72 -23.40
C ILE A 187 -7.34 16.95 -24.60
N PHE A 188 -7.49 15.64 -24.46
CA PHE A 188 -7.85 14.77 -25.58
C PHE A 188 -9.34 14.45 -25.65
N HIS A 189 -10.13 14.84 -24.64
CA HIS A 189 -11.57 14.54 -24.54
C HIS A 189 -11.89 13.05 -24.77
N SER A 190 -10.92 12.17 -24.50
CA SER A 190 -11.01 10.74 -24.76
C SER A 190 -10.75 9.98 -23.47
N SER A 191 -11.72 9.13 -23.12
CA SER A 191 -11.61 8.18 -22.01
C SER A 191 -10.72 6.99 -22.33
N GLU A 192 -10.33 6.80 -23.59
CA GLU A 192 -9.52 5.64 -24.02
C GLU A 192 -8.12 5.67 -23.39
N TYR A 193 -7.52 6.86 -23.30
CA TYR A 193 -6.18 7.02 -22.74
C TYR A 193 -6.13 6.89 -21.21
N TYR A 194 -7.27 6.98 -20.52
CA TYR A 194 -7.31 6.89 -19.07
C TYR A 194 -6.71 5.57 -18.58
N GLY A 195 -7.03 4.43 -19.23
CA GLY A 195 -6.50 3.11 -18.88
C GLY A 195 -4.99 3.00 -19.08
N ASP A 196 -4.46 3.60 -20.15
CA ASP A 196 -3.03 3.54 -20.50
C ASP A 196 -2.15 4.24 -19.45
N PHE A 197 -2.64 5.35 -18.89
CA PHE A 197 -1.91 6.06 -17.83
C PHE A 197 -1.74 5.24 -16.55
N TRP A 198 -2.55 4.20 -16.32
CA TRP A 198 -2.41 3.31 -15.15
C TRP A 198 -1.40 2.18 -15.36
N ILE A 199 -1.01 1.88 -16.59
CA ILE A 199 -0.02 0.81 -16.89
C ILE A 199 1.31 1.04 -16.17
N PRO A 200 1.92 2.24 -16.20
CA PRO A 200 3.16 2.50 -15.45
C PRO A 200 3.01 2.27 -13.95
N THR A 201 1.85 2.62 -13.37
CA THR A 201 1.56 2.38 -11.95
C THR A 201 1.49 0.90 -11.63
N ILE A 202 0.81 0.10 -12.45
CA ILE A 202 0.71 -1.34 -12.26
C ILE A 202 2.10 -1.99 -12.26
N ILE A 203 2.92 -1.69 -13.29
CA ILE A 203 4.29 -2.22 -13.41
C ILE A 203 5.12 -1.82 -12.20
N THR A 204 5.09 -0.53 -11.84
CA THR A 204 5.88 0.01 -10.73
C THR A 204 5.47 -0.60 -9.39
N TRP A 205 4.18 -0.81 -9.14
CA TRP A 205 3.71 -1.40 -7.89
C TRP A 205 4.07 -2.89 -7.82
N PHE A 206 4.01 -3.63 -8.93
CA PHE A 206 4.53 -4.99 -8.96
C PHE A 206 6.05 -5.03 -8.69
N LEU A 207 6.83 -4.15 -9.32
CA LEU A 207 8.27 -4.05 -9.05
C LEU A 207 8.55 -3.67 -7.59
N ALA A 208 7.79 -2.73 -7.02
CA ALA A 208 7.89 -2.35 -5.62
C ALA A 208 7.61 -3.54 -4.68
N SER A 209 6.62 -4.37 -5.02
CA SER A 209 6.37 -5.64 -4.32
C SER A 209 7.59 -6.56 -4.34
N PHE A 210 8.15 -6.82 -5.54
CA PHE A 210 9.32 -7.68 -5.68
C PHE A 210 10.53 -7.15 -4.91
N ILE A 211 10.84 -5.86 -5.03
CA ILE A 211 11.95 -5.22 -4.33
C ILE A 211 11.75 -5.33 -2.81
N SER A 212 10.54 -5.06 -2.31
CA SER A 212 10.26 -5.12 -0.88
C SER A 212 10.38 -6.55 -0.33
N LEU A 213 9.91 -7.56 -1.07
CA LEU A 213 10.04 -8.98 -0.70
C LEU A 213 11.50 -9.48 -0.79
N PHE A 214 12.25 -9.02 -1.79
CA PHE A 214 13.67 -9.32 -1.93
C PHE A 214 14.48 -8.73 -0.77
N ASN A 215 14.27 -7.44 -0.46
CA ASN A 215 14.90 -6.76 0.67
C ASN A 215 14.53 -7.39 2.02
N ALA A 216 13.30 -7.90 2.15
CA ALA A 216 12.91 -8.67 3.33
C ALA A 216 13.78 -9.95 3.45
N THR A 217 13.92 -10.73 2.38
CA THR A 217 14.73 -11.97 2.41
C THR A 217 16.20 -11.69 2.78
N ASN A 218 16.80 -10.63 2.24
CA ASN A 218 18.18 -10.25 2.56
C ASN A 218 18.36 -9.88 4.04
N ALA A 219 17.35 -9.24 4.65
CA ALA A 219 17.39 -8.88 6.07
C ALA A 219 17.46 -10.10 7.02
N ILE A 220 17.07 -11.30 6.56
CA ILE A 220 17.22 -12.56 7.30
C ILE A 220 18.56 -13.21 6.99
N SER A 221 18.98 -13.26 5.71
CA SER A 221 20.25 -13.88 5.31
C SER A 221 21.47 -13.24 6.01
N ASP A 222 21.44 -11.93 6.21
CA ASP A 222 22.48 -11.18 6.94
C ASP A 222 22.42 -11.40 8.47
N ALA A 223 21.32 -11.94 8.99
CA ALA A 223 21.18 -12.30 10.41
C ALA A 223 21.82 -13.66 10.71
N ASP A 224 21.74 -14.61 9.79
CA ASP A 224 22.35 -15.95 9.91
C ASP A 224 23.86 -15.92 9.66
N THR A 225 24.35 -15.03 8.79
CA THR A 225 25.81 -14.86 8.55
C THR A 225 26.55 -14.11 9.66
N GLN A 226 25.83 -13.40 10.55
CA GLN A 226 26.40 -12.73 11.72
C GLN A 226 26.26 -13.55 13.02
N GLU A 227 26.31 -14.88 12.92
CA GLU A 227 26.49 -15.80 14.07
C GLU A 227 27.80 -15.56 14.88
N GLY A 228 28.56 -14.49 14.59
CA GLY A 228 29.65 -13.99 15.42
C GLY A 228 29.24 -13.22 16.68
N CYS A 229 28.03 -13.41 17.22
CA CYS A 229 27.67 -12.98 18.58
C CYS A 229 27.87 -14.14 19.56
N ASN A 230 29.12 -14.53 19.83
CA ASN A 230 29.47 -15.39 20.98
C ASN A 230 29.82 -14.54 22.20
#